data_AF-A0A9X7Z7F8-F1
#
_entry.id   AF-A0A9X7Z7F8-F1
#
_cell.length_a   1.000
_cell.length_b   1.000
_cell.length_c   1.000
_cell.angle_alpha   90.00
_cell.angle_beta   90.00
_cell.angle_gamma   90.00
#
_symmetry.space_group_name_H-M   'P 1'
#
loop_
_entity.id
_entity.type
_entity.pdbx_description
1 polymer ?
#
loop_
_entity_poly.entity_id
_entity_poly.type
_entity_poly.pdbx_seq_one_letter_code
_entity_poly.pdbx_strand_id
1 'polypeptide(L)'
;MAEKDREARQLDRSVGMRLKHSREEKGLSLSELCKLIAGIPSPSYLNRFENGERRAISTRLLMNWCDTLGVSFFHLLNVPEDADEERTLLDLLTVYQYTLGEGIDSSPEIGKAIFQLVDQVVKSDLQGEKAYADAILILERAKELSRLLEQA
;
A
#
# COMPACT_ATOMS: atom_id res chain seq x y z
N MET A 1 28.88 -9.64 16.56
CA MET A 1 27.74 -9.57 17.52
C MET A 1 26.77 -8.43 17.20
N ALA A 2 27.24 -7.24 16.78
CA ALA A 2 26.37 -6.08 16.51
C ALA A 2 25.48 -6.16 15.25
N GLU A 3 25.81 -7.02 14.29
CA GLU A 3 25.09 -7.12 13.00
C GLU A 3 23.81 -7.96 13.12
N LYS A 4 23.86 -9.05 13.88
CA LYS A 4 22.73 -9.94 14.19
C LYS A 4 21.61 -9.24 14.99
N ASP A 5 21.97 -8.33 15.89
CA ASP A 5 21.02 -7.52 16.67
C ASP A 5 20.33 -6.41 15.85
N ARG A 6 20.94 -5.98 14.73
CA ARG A 6 20.35 -5.00 13.81
C ARG A 6 19.32 -5.62 12.88
N GLU A 7 19.56 -6.85 12.43
CA GLU A 7 18.60 -7.62 11.62
C GLU A 7 17.34 -7.98 12.43
N ALA A 8 17.50 -8.31 13.72
CA ALA A 8 16.39 -8.65 14.61
C ALA A 8 15.40 -7.49 14.90
N ARG A 9 15.70 -6.25 14.49
CA ARG A 9 14.82 -5.08 14.65
C ARG A 9 14.30 -4.52 13.33
N GLN A 10 14.47 -5.25 12.24
CA GLN A 10 13.91 -4.84 10.96
C GLN A 10 12.42 -5.17 10.94
N LEU A 11 11.61 -4.14 10.72
CA LEU A 11 10.18 -4.30 10.49
C LEU A 11 9.93 -4.89 9.10
N ASP A 12 8.75 -5.45 8.89
CA ASP A 12 8.35 -5.83 7.54
C ASP A 12 8.31 -4.61 6.60
N ARG A 13 8.63 -4.82 5.32
CA ARG A 13 8.62 -3.73 4.31
C ARG A 13 7.25 -3.07 4.17
N SER A 14 6.16 -3.81 4.41
CA SER A 14 4.79 -3.30 4.32
C SER A 14 4.50 -2.20 5.32
N VAL A 15 5.19 -2.17 6.47
CA VAL A 15 5.00 -1.13 7.49
C VAL A 15 5.28 0.26 6.92
N GLY A 16 6.38 0.41 6.18
CA GLY A 16 6.73 1.67 5.51
C GLY A 16 5.70 2.06 4.45
N MET A 17 5.29 1.10 3.62
CA MET A 17 4.32 1.34 2.55
C MET A 17 2.94 1.74 3.08
N ARG A 18 2.48 1.13 4.17
CA ARG A 18 1.21 1.47 4.80
C ARG A 18 1.23 2.87 5.40
N LEU A 19 2.33 3.26 6.04
CA LEU A 19 2.50 4.63 6.54
C LEU A 19 2.57 5.67 5.42
N LYS A 20 3.22 5.33 4.30
CA LYS A 20 3.22 6.15 3.09
C LYS A 20 1.80 6.40 2.60
N HIS A 21 1.02 5.33 2.48
CA HIS A 21 -0.36 5.40 2.03
C HIS A 21 -1.20 6.30 2.96
N SER A 22 -1.15 6.10 4.28
CA SER A 22 -1.86 6.95 5.24
C SER A 22 -1.38 8.41 5.24
N ARG A 23 -0.11 8.69 4.92
CA ARG A 23 0.38 10.06 4.72
C ARG A 23 -0.27 10.70 3.48
N GLU A 24 -0.33 9.96 2.39
CA GLU A 24 -0.86 10.42 1.10
C GLU A 24 -2.38 10.64 1.14
N GLU A 25 -3.13 9.78 1.84
CA GLU A 25 -4.56 9.98 2.10
C GLU A 25 -4.84 11.29 2.86
N LYS A 26 -3.92 11.71 3.73
CA LYS A 26 -4.00 13.01 4.43
C LYS A 26 -3.52 14.21 3.59
N GLY A 27 -3.10 13.98 2.35
CA GLY A 27 -2.57 15.02 1.47
C GLY A 27 -1.25 15.63 1.94
N LEU A 28 -0.50 14.95 2.81
CA LEU A 28 0.73 15.47 3.39
C LEU A 28 1.94 15.17 2.51
N SER A 29 2.75 16.17 2.21
CA SER A 29 4.08 15.96 1.64
C SER A 29 5.04 15.35 2.67
N LEU A 30 6.13 14.76 2.18
CA LEU A 30 7.24 14.29 3.01
C LEU A 30 7.79 15.39 3.94
N SER A 31 7.82 16.64 3.44
CA SER A 31 8.35 17.78 4.18
C SER A 31 7.42 18.22 5.31
N GLU A 32 6.11 18.20 5.07
CA GLU A 32 5.10 18.57 6.06
C GLU A 32 5.04 17.53 7.16
N LEU A 33 5.02 16.24 6.80
CA LEU A 33 5.02 15.18 7.79
C LEU A 33 6.29 15.21 8.66
N CYS A 34 7.47 15.45 8.08
CA CYS A 34 8.71 15.61 8.85
C CYS A 34 8.64 16.75 9.86
N LYS A 35 7.91 17.83 9.57
CA LYS A 35 7.74 18.96 10.49
C LYS A 35 6.76 18.63 11.62
N LEU A 36 5.75 17.81 11.33
CA LEU A 36 4.73 17.41 12.30
C LEU A 36 5.25 16.35 13.30
N ILE A 37 6.11 15.43 12.84
CA ILE A 37 6.61 14.34 13.68
C ILE A 37 7.93 14.75 14.34
N ALA A 38 7.88 14.97 15.65
CA ALA A 38 9.07 15.18 16.44
C ALA A 38 10.01 13.95 16.36
N GLY A 39 11.26 14.19 15.92
CA GLY A 39 12.32 13.19 15.89
C GLY A 39 12.59 12.54 14.53
N ILE A 40 11.88 12.90 13.46
CA ILE A 40 12.27 12.48 12.11
C ILE A 40 13.47 13.33 11.64
N PRO A 41 14.59 12.70 11.26
CA PRO A 41 15.81 13.45 10.97
C PRO A 41 15.78 14.17 9.61
N SER A 42 15.03 13.67 8.62
CA SER A 42 14.89 14.34 7.31
C SER A 42 13.78 13.74 6.41
N PRO A 43 13.30 14.49 5.40
CA PRO A 43 12.42 13.96 4.35
C PRO A 43 13.02 12.77 3.59
N SER A 44 14.36 12.75 3.42
CA SER A 44 15.06 11.62 2.80
C SER A 44 14.98 10.36 3.67
N TYR A 45 15.14 10.49 4.99
CA TYR A 45 14.97 9.36 5.91
C TYR A 45 13.56 8.77 5.80
N LEU A 46 12.55 9.65 5.81
CA LEU A 46 11.15 9.29 5.70
C LEU A 46 10.87 8.53 4.40
N ASN A 47 11.31 9.08 3.26
CA ASN A 47 11.16 8.45 1.95
C ASN A 47 11.78 7.04 1.90
N ARG A 48 12.99 6.88 2.43
CA ARG A 48 13.66 5.57 2.47
C ARG A 48 12.92 4.56 3.33
N PHE A 49 12.30 5.00 4.42
CA PHE A 49 11.48 4.12 5.25
C PHE A 49 10.17 3.75 4.55
N GLU A 50 9.48 4.74 3.99
CA GLU A 50 8.21 4.58 3.25
C GLU A 50 8.32 3.63 2.05
N ASN A 51 9.48 3.59 1.40
CA ASN A 51 9.74 2.68 0.27
C ASN A 51 10.42 1.36 0.69
N GLY A 52 10.56 1.09 2.00
CA GLY A 52 11.12 -0.16 2.51
C GLY A 52 12.65 -0.31 2.39
N GLU A 53 13.36 0.70 1.86
CA GLU A 53 14.83 0.73 1.82
C GLU A 53 15.46 0.83 3.21
N ARG A 54 14.71 1.38 4.17
CA ARG A 54 15.05 1.40 5.59
C ARG A 54 13.95 0.74 6.39
N ARG A 55 14.28 -0.36 7.08
CA ARG A 55 13.32 -1.15 7.86
C ARG A 55 13.49 -1.01 9.37
N ALA A 56 14.57 -0.36 9.81
CA ALA A 56 14.87 -0.15 11.23
C ALA A 56 14.54 1.28 11.67
N ILE A 57 13.62 1.37 12.63
CA ILE A 57 13.15 2.60 13.28
C ILE A 57 12.94 2.33 14.77
N SER A 58 13.13 3.34 15.63
CA SER A 58 12.83 3.19 17.05
C SER A 58 11.31 3.13 17.26
N THR A 59 10.85 2.27 18.17
CA THR A 59 9.43 2.16 18.55
C THR A 59 8.80 3.51 18.88
N ARG A 60 9.49 4.38 19.63
CA ARG A 60 9.02 5.72 19.97
C ARG A 60 8.71 6.59 18.75
N LEU A 61 9.62 6.61 17.78
CA LEU A 61 9.43 7.38 16.55
C LEU A 61 8.29 6.82 15.70
N LEU A 62 8.15 5.49 15.65
CA LEU A 62 7.06 4.83 14.94
C LEU A 62 5.69 5.13 15.58
N MET A 63 5.60 5.12 16.91
CA MET A 63 4.38 5.51 17.64
C MET A 63 4.00 6.97 17.34
N ASN A 64 4.94 7.91 17.43
CA ASN A 64 4.66 9.32 17.10
C ASN A 64 4.10 9.49 15.67
N TRP A 65 4.62 8.68 14.73
CA TRP A 65 4.16 8.69 13.36
C TRP A 65 2.74 8.13 13.23
N CYS A 66 2.47 6.99 13.88
CA CYS A 66 1.14 6.40 13.97
C CYS A 66 0.13 7.41 14.55
N ASP A 67 0.47 8.08 15.65
CA ASP A 67 -0.38 9.08 16.31
C ASP A 67 -0.68 10.26 15.38
N THR A 68 0.34 10.77 14.68
CA THR A 68 0.18 11.88 13.73
C THR A 68 -0.72 11.50 12.54
N LEU A 69 -0.57 10.26 12.05
CA LEU A 69 -1.40 9.75 10.96
C LEU A 69 -2.74 9.17 11.42
N GLY A 70 -2.99 9.07 12.73
CA GLY A 70 -4.21 8.43 13.25
C GLY A 70 -4.30 6.93 12.92
N VAL A 71 -3.15 6.27 12.74
CA VAL A 71 -3.06 4.84 12.42
C VAL A 71 -2.83 4.07 13.71
N SER A 72 -3.51 2.93 13.89
CA SER A 72 -3.25 2.06 15.04
C SER A 72 -1.88 1.39 14.94
N PHE A 73 -1.03 1.62 15.94
CA PHE A 73 0.31 1.03 16.03
C PHE A 73 0.29 -0.51 15.97
N PHE A 74 -0.64 -1.15 16.69
CA PHE A 74 -0.76 -2.61 16.70
C PHE A 74 -1.24 -3.15 15.35
N HIS A 75 -2.19 -2.46 14.73
CA HIS A 75 -2.67 -2.84 13.39
C HIS A 75 -1.57 -2.68 12.34
N LEU A 76 -0.71 -1.67 12.48
CA LEU A 76 0.43 -1.43 11.60
C LEU A 76 1.48 -2.55 11.70
N LEU A 77 1.73 -3.06 12.90
CA LEU A 77 2.70 -4.14 13.13
C LEU A 77 2.14 -5.54 12.90
N ASN A 78 0.82 -5.69 12.76
CA ASN A 78 0.22 -6.97 12.45
C ASN A 78 0.55 -7.37 11.01
N VAL A 79 1.55 -8.22 10.86
CA VAL A 79 1.99 -8.78 9.59
C VAL A 79 1.68 -10.28 9.63
N PRO A 80 0.97 -10.82 8.63
CA PRO A 80 0.70 -12.25 8.56
C PRO A 80 2.00 -13.07 8.57
N GLU A 81 1.99 -14.24 9.22
CA GLU A 81 3.16 -15.13 9.28
C GLU A 81 3.56 -15.66 7.89
N ASP A 82 2.63 -15.69 6.95
CA ASP A 82 2.76 -16.10 5.56
C ASP A 82 3.01 -14.93 4.60
N ALA A 83 3.36 -13.75 5.11
CA ALA A 83 3.55 -12.53 4.29
C ALA A 83 4.64 -12.65 3.21
N ASP A 84 5.59 -13.58 3.36
CA ASP A 84 6.64 -13.85 2.38
C ASP A 84 6.25 -14.95 1.35
N GLU A 85 5.08 -15.58 1.49
CA GLU A 85 4.60 -16.57 0.52
C GLU A 85 4.07 -15.90 -0.75
N GLU A 86 4.52 -16.39 -1.92
CA GLU A 86 3.98 -15.93 -3.20
C GLU A 86 2.53 -16.40 -3.38
N ARG A 87 1.64 -15.46 -3.69
CA ARG A 87 0.21 -15.70 -3.96
C ARG A 87 -0.22 -14.94 -5.20
N THR A 88 -1.17 -15.49 -5.95
CA THR A 88 -1.72 -14.77 -7.10
C THR A 88 -2.67 -13.67 -6.63
N LEU A 89 -2.84 -12.62 -7.45
CA LEU A 89 -3.82 -11.57 -7.14
C LEU A 89 -5.24 -12.13 -6.98
N LEU A 90 -5.59 -13.17 -7.76
CA LEU A 90 -6.90 -13.82 -7.64
C LEU A 90 -7.06 -14.48 -6.27
N ASP A 91 -6.04 -15.19 -5.77
CA ASP A 91 -6.07 -15.80 -4.45
C ASP A 91 -6.20 -14.74 -3.36
N LEU A 92 -5.45 -13.63 -3.49
CA LEU A 92 -5.53 -12.53 -2.53
C LEU A 92 -6.95 -11.94 -2.44
N LEU A 93 -7.59 -11.70 -3.58
CA LEU A 93 -8.93 -11.09 -3.65
C LEU A 93 -10.08 -12.07 -3.31
N THR A 94 -9.80 -13.36 -3.18
CA THR A 94 -10.82 -14.39 -2.90
C THR A 94 -10.69 -15.02 -1.52
N VAL A 95 -9.47 -15.12 -1.00
CA VAL A 95 -9.19 -15.77 0.30
C VAL A 95 -9.29 -14.78 1.46
N TYR A 96 -8.89 -13.52 1.26
CA TYR A 96 -8.82 -12.54 2.33
C TYR A 96 -10.04 -11.62 2.35
N GLN A 97 -10.45 -11.21 3.55
CA GLN A 97 -11.40 -10.11 3.71
C GLN A 97 -10.64 -8.79 3.60
N TYR A 98 -11.13 -7.90 2.73
CA TYR A 98 -10.54 -6.58 2.53
C TYR A 98 -11.64 -5.54 2.29
N THR A 99 -11.27 -4.28 2.46
CA THR A 99 -12.11 -3.13 2.12
C THR A 99 -11.38 -2.27 1.11
N LEU A 100 -12.12 -1.55 0.28
CA LEU A 100 -11.58 -0.53 -0.61
C LEU A 100 -11.87 0.87 -0.04
N GLY A 101 -10.84 1.71 0.03
CA GLY A 101 -10.98 3.11 0.44
C GLY A 101 -11.69 3.29 1.78
N GLU A 102 -12.69 4.18 1.82
CA GLU A 102 -13.51 4.51 3.00
C GLU A 102 -14.49 3.38 3.41
N GLY A 103 -13.99 2.17 3.61
CA GLY A 103 -14.77 1.06 4.19
C GLY A 103 -15.75 0.40 3.22
N ILE A 104 -15.53 0.50 1.90
CA ILE A 104 -16.33 -0.26 0.92
C ILE A 104 -15.97 -1.73 1.05
N ASP A 105 -16.93 -2.56 1.43
CA ASP A 105 -16.73 -3.99 1.57
C ASP A 105 -16.39 -4.64 0.22
N SER A 106 -15.42 -5.56 0.22
CA SER A 106 -15.12 -6.34 -0.97
C SER A 106 -16.24 -7.33 -1.29
N SER A 107 -16.93 -7.14 -2.42
CA SER A 107 -17.80 -8.17 -2.99
C SER A 107 -17.03 -9.05 -3.99
N PRO A 108 -17.47 -10.29 -4.27
CA PRO A 108 -16.88 -11.13 -5.31
C PRO A 108 -16.83 -10.46 -6.69
N GLU A 109 -17.83 -9.65 -7.02
CA GLU A 109 -17.92 -8.89 -8.26
C GLU A 109 -16.85 -7.78 -8.31
N ILE A 110 -16.66 -7.06 -7.21
CA ILE A 110 -15.61 -6.05 -7.08
C ILE A 110 -14.23 -6.70 -7.20
N GLY A 111 -13.99 -7.81 -6.48
CA GLY A 111 -12.74 -8.57 -6.59
C GLY A 111 -12.45 -9.02 -8.02
N LYS A 112 -13.45 -9.55 -8.73
CA LYS A 112 -13.33 -9.92 -10.14
C LYS A 112 -13.01 -8.71 -11.03
N ALA A 113 -13.66 -7.58 -10.82
CA ALA A 113 -13.43 -6.37 -11.61
C ALA A 113 -12.01 -5.81 -11.41
N ILE A 114 -11.49 -5.83 -10.17
CA ILE A 114 -10.10 -5.45 -9.87
C ILE A 114 -9.13 -6.37 -10.60
N PHE A 115 -9.33 -7.70 -10.49
CA PHE A 115 -8.48 -8.67 -11.19
C PHE A 115 -8.48 -8.44 -12.70
N GLN A 116 -9.65 -8.25 -13.31
CA GLN A 116 -9.77 -8.02 -14.76
C GLN A 116 -9.10 -6.73 -15.21
N LEU A 117 -9.19 -5.66 -14.43
CA LEU A 117 -8.51 -4.41 -14.73
C LEU A 117 -6.99 -4.60 -14.71
N VAL A 118 -6.44 -5.23 -13.67
CA VAL A 118 -5.00 -5.48 -13.55
C VAL A 118 -4.51 -6.42 -14.65
N ASP A 119 -5.23 -7.52 -14.89
CA ASP A 119 -4.91 -8.50 -15.95
C ASP A 119 -4.90 -7.84 -17.34
N GLN A 120 -5.83 -6.91 -17.60
CA GLN A 120 -5.84 -6.12 -18.83
C GLN A 120 -4.58 -5.26 -18.95
N VAL A 121 -4.19 -4.53 -17.90
CA VAL A 121 -2.97 -3.70 -17.91
C VAL A 121 -1.73 -4.54 -18.19
N VAL A 122 -1.61 -5.72 -17.58
CA VAL A 122 -0.45 -6.62 -17.76
C VAL A 122 -0.37 -7.16 -19.19
N LYS A 123 -1.50 -7.41 -19.84
CA LYS A 123 -1.56 -7.95 -21.21
C LYS A 123 -1.48 -6.88 -22.29
N SER A 124 -1.74 -5.63 -21.94
CA SER A 124 -1.77 -4.49 -22.86
C SER A 124 -0.37 -4.02 -23.27
N ASP A 125 -0.21 -3.67 -24.55
CA ASP A 125 0.97 -3.00 -25.07
C ASP A 125 0.77 -1.47 -25.06
N LEU A 126 1.05 -0.86 -23.91
CA LEU A 126 0.81 0.57 -23.69
C LEU A 126 1.89 1.50 -24.24
N GLN A 127 3.00 0.95 -24.75
CA GLN A 127 4.10 1.74 -25.32
C GLN A 127 4.30 1.48 -26.81
N GLY A 128 3.72 0.41 -27.36
CA GLY A 128 3.81 0.07 -28.77
C GLY A 128 2.63 0.55 -29.61
N GLU A 129 2.44 -0.11 -30.75
CA GLU A 129 1.53 0.34 -31.81
C GLU A 129 0.05 0.27 -31.40
N LYS A 130 -0.29 -0.59 -30.44
CA LYS A 130 -1.67 -0.79 -29.96
C LYS A 130 -2.02 0.05 -28.73
N ALA A 131 -1.13 0.93 -28.28
CA ALA A 131 -1.29 1.68 -27.04
C ALA A 131 -2.66 2.37 -26.89
N TYR A 132 -3.16 3.01 -27.96
CA TYR A 132 -4.47 3.68 -27.92
C TYR A 132 -5.64 2.70 -27.81
N ALA A 133 -5.60 1.58 -28.53
CA ALA A 133 -6.67 0.58 -28.47
C ALA A 133 -6.71 -0.10 -27.10
N ASP A 134 -5.54 -0.44 -26.57
CA ASP A 134 -5.39 -1.07 -25.26
C ASP A 134 -5.72 -0.11 -24.12
N ALA A 135 -5.43 1.19 -24.27
CA ALA A 135 -5.85 2.22 -23.33
C ALA A 135 -7.38 2.36 -23.26
N ILE A 136 -8.10 2.21 -24.39
CA ILE A 136 -9.56 2.22 -24.41
C ILE A 136 -10.10 1.02 -23.62
N LEU A 137 -9.54 -0.18 -23.81
CA LEU A 137 -9.96 -1.37 -23.06
C LEU A 137 -9.73 -1.22 -21.55
N ILE A 138 -8.59 -0.66 -21.14
CA ILE A 138 -8.33 -0.35 -19.73
C ILE A 138 -9.36 0.64 -19.18
N LEU A 139 -9.68 1.69 -19.96
CA LEU A 139 -10.68 2.67 -19.55
C LEU A 139 -12.07 2.04 -19.38
N GLU A 140 -12.45 1.10 -20.24
CA GLU A 140 -13.71 0.35 -20.10
C GLU A 140 -13.73 -0.47 -18.81
N ARG A 141 -12.65 -1.18 -18.49
CA ARG A 141 -12.52 -1.94 -17.23
C ARG A 141 -12.53 -1.05 -16.00
N ALA A 142 -11.88 0.11 -16.07
CA ALA A 142 -11.87 1.08 -14.98
C ALA A 142 -13.28 1.65 -14.73
N LYS A 143 -14.04 1.95 -15.78
CA LYS A 143 -15.45 2.38 -15.68
C LYS A 143 -16.33 1.30 -15.06
N GLU A 144 -16.14 0.05 -15.45
CA GLU A 144 -16.86 -1.09 -14.88
C GLU A 144 -16.63 -1.20 -13.36
N LEU A 145 -15.37 -1.12 -12.92
CA LEU A 145 -15.02 -1.11 -11.50
C LEU A 145 -15.61 0.09 -10.78
N SER A 146 -15.47 1.31 -11.32
CA SER A 146 -16.03 2.54 -10.72
C SER A 146 -17.52 2.42 -10.48
N ARG A 147 -18.27 1.90 -11.46
CA ARG A 147 -19.72 1.70 -11.35
C ARG A 147 -20.09 0.72 -10.24
N LEU A 148 -19.32 -0.35 -10.06
CA LEU A 148 -19.56 -1.31 -8.97
C LEU A 148 -19.29 -0.69 -7.61
N LEU A 149 -18.24 0.14 -7.49
CA LEU A 149 -17.90 0.83 -6.24
C LEU A 149 -18.95 1.89 -5.86
N GLU A 150 -19.57 2.57 -6.82
CA GLU A 150 -20.66 3.52 -6.57
C GLU A 150 -21.97 2.84 -6.09
N GLN A 151 -22.10 1.53 -6.28
CA GLN A 151 -23.29 0.75 -5.95
C GLN A 151 -23.17 -0.04 -4.64
N ALA A 152 -21.97 -0.10 -4.07
CA ALA A 152 -21.65 -0.78 -2.82
C ALA A 152 -21.90 0.15 -1.63
#